data_AF-L1K3L3-F1
#
_entry.id   AF-L1K3L3-F1
#
_cell.length_a   1.000
_cell.length_b   1.000
_cell.length_c   1.000
_cell.angle_alpha   90.00
_cell.angle_beta   90.00
_cell.angle_gamma   90.00
#
_symmetry.space_group_name_H-M   'P 1'
#
loop_
_entity.id
_entity.type
_entity.pdbx_description
1 polymer ?
#
loop_
_entity_poly.entity_id
_entity_poly.type
_entity_poly.pdbx_seq_one_letter_code
_entity_poly.pdbx_strand_id
1 'polypeptide(L)'
;MAVREEFRRRGCGQLLLEGCEGIARRNYGVSEIYLHVEEENAGALKMYKQSGFTSSDMRNPTINRMDRLLRLVLRVPKAATLYSRRIFKDLLEEEDVEFQLAEAMLP
;
A
#
# COMPACT_ATOMS: atom_id res chain seq x y z
N MET A 1 6.49 -1.96 7.39
CA MET A 1 7.35 -2.45 6.29
C MET A 1 8.80 -2.36 6.74
N ALA A 2 9.65 -3.31 6.36
CA ALA A 2 11.07 -3.32 6.72
C ALA A 2 11.91 -3.90 5.59
N VAL A 3 13.15 -3.43 5.47
CA VAL A 3 14.17 -3.94 4.53
C VAL A 3 15.39 -4.36 5.34
N ARG A 4 15.89 -5.57 5.11
CA ARG A 4 17.13 -6.06 5.73
C ARG A 4 18.27 -5.08 5.44
N GLU A 5 19.14 -4.88 6.42
CA GLU A 5 20.15 -3.82 6.39
C GLU A 5 21.05 -3.87 5.15
N GLU A 6 21.48 -5.08 4.77
CA GLU A 6 22.30 -5.37 3.58
C GLU A 6 21.68 -4.92 2.24
N PHE A 7 20.34 -4.75 2.18
CA PHE A 7 19.60 -4.31 1.00
C PHE A 7 19.06 -2.87 1.09
N ARG A 8 19.37 -2.12 2.16
CA ARG A 8 18.91 -0.73 2.32
C ARG A 8 19.59 0.21 1.32
N ARG A 9 18.96 1.38 1.09
CA ARG A 9 19.43 2.44 0.17
C ARG A 9 19.56 2.02 -1.29
N ARG A 10 18.87 0.96 -1.69
CA ARG A 10 18.79 0.45 -3.08
C ARG A 10 17.40 0.58 -3.70
N GLY A 11 16.52 1.38 -3.10
CA GLY A 11 15.14 1.56 -3.56
C GLY A 11 14.16 0.44 -3.19
N CYS A 12 14.60 -0.63 -2.51
CA CYS A 12 13.72 -1.76 -2.16
C CYS A 12 12.46 -1.35 -1.38
N GLY A 13 12.58 -0.42 -0.43
CA GLY A 13 11.43 0.06 0.34
C GLY A 13 10.40 0.81 -0.52
N GLN A 14 10.87 1.54 -1.52
CA GLN A 14 9.99 2.25 -2.46
C GLN A 14 9.27 1.27 -3.37
N LEU A 15 9.97 0.28 -3.93
CA LEU A 15 9.35 -0.75 -4.78
C LEU A 15 8.28 -1.56 -4.04
N LEU A 16 8.56 -1.93 -2.78
CA LEU A 16 7.57 -2.60 -1.93
C LEU A 16 6.35 -1.72 -1.68
N LEU A 17 6.55 -0.43 -1.41
CA LEU A 17 5.47 0.52 -1.20
C LEU A 17 4.59 0.69 -2.44
N GLU A 18 5.20 0.88 -3.61
CA GLU A 18 4.51 1.01 -4.89
C GLU A 18 3.69 -0.25 -5.21
N GLY A 19 4.23 -1.44 -4.96
CA GLY A 19 3.50 -2.70 -5.10
C GLY A 19 2.29 -2.80 -4.19
N CYS A 20 2.46 -2.50 -2.89
CA CYS A 20 1.37 -2.49 -1.91
C CYS A 20 0.29 -1.48 -2.26
N GLU A 21 0.68 -0.25 -2.65
CA GLU A 21 -0.22 0.81 -3.08
C GLU A 21 -1.00 0.40 -4.34
N GLY A 22 -0.33 -0.19 -5.32
CA GLY A 22 -0.93 -0.69 -6.55
C GLY A 22 -1.99 -1.75 -6.28
N ILE A 23 -1.74 -2.69 -5.35
CA ILE A 23 -2.72 -3.70 -4.93
C ILE A 23 -3.89 -3.05 -4.18
N ALA A 24 -3.60 -2.18 -3.20
CA ALA A 24 -4.62 -1.50 -2.40
C ALA A 24 -5.59 -0.69 -3.27
N ARG A 25 -5.07 0.03 -4.26
CA ARG A 25 -5.87 0.83 -5.19
C ARG A 25 -6.64 -0.04 -6.18
N ARG A 26 -5.99 -1.07 -6.72
CA ARG A 26 -6.60 -1.89 -7.77
C ARG A 26 -7.73 -2.76 -7.24
N ASN A 27 -7.50 -3.41 -6.10
CA ASN A 27 -8.36 -4.50 -5.65
C ASN A 27 -9.39 -4.03 -4.61
N TYR A 28 -9.09 -2.96 -3.87
CA TYR A 28 -9.92 -2.53 -2.74
C TYR A 28 -10.53 -1.13 -2.90
N GLY A 29 -10.15 -0.38 -3.94
CA GLY A 29 -10.71 0.94 -4.22
C GLY A 29 -10.55 1.95 -3.07
N VAL A 30 -9.46 1.84 -2.29
CA VAL A 30 -9.23 2.68 -1.11
C VAL A 30 -9.11 4.16 -1.46
N SER A 31 -9.66 5.02 -0.60
CA SER A 31 -9.50 6.48 -0.71
C SER A 31 -8.27 7.01 0.03
N GLU A 32 -7.74 6.24 0.98
CA GLU A 32 -6.53 6.58 1.73
C GLU A 32 -5.73 5.34 2.11
N ILE A 33 -4.42 5.53 2.24
CA ILE A 33 -3.48 4.57 2.83
C ILE A 33 -2.77 5.31 3.97
N TYR A 34 -2.67 4.70 5.15
CA TYR A 34 -1.96 5.31 6.28
C TYR A 34 -0.99 4.33 6.93
N LEU A 35 -0.02 4.89 7.65
CA LEU A 35 0.96 4.15 8.44
C LEU A 35 1.44 4.98 9.62
N HIS A 36 2.09 4.31 10.57
CA HIS A 36 2.82 4.96 11.65
C HIS A 36 4.32 4.80 11.42
N VAL A 37 5.08 5.86 11.70
CA VAL A 37 6.54 5.88 11.63
C VAL A 37 7.09 6.65 12.82
N GLU A 38 8.19 6.18 13.41
CA GLU A 38 8.89 6.92 14.46
C GLU A 38 9.48 8.23 13.91
N GLU A 39 9.37 9.31 14.69
CA GLU A 39 9.97 10.61 14.35
C GLU A 39 11.48 10.52 14.08
N GLU A 40 12.17 9.60 14.74
CA GLU A 40 13.62 9.41 14.62
C GLU A 40 14.00 8.58 13.39
N ASN A 41 13.04 7.93 12.72
CA ASN A 41 13.30 7.14 11.52
C ASN A 41 13.38 8.02 10.27
N ALA A 42 14.43 8.84 10.21
CA ALA A 42 14.67 9.80 9.12
C ALA A 42 14.68 9.15 7.73
N GLY A 43 15.19 7.93 7.62
CA GLY A 43 15.22 7.16 6.36
C GLY A 43 13.82 6.81 5.86
N ALA A 44 12.98 6.27 6.72
CA ALA A 44 11.59 5.94 6.36
C ALA A 44 10.76 7.21 6.14
N LEU A 45 10.91 8.23 6.98
CA LEU A 45 10.24 9.52 6.81
C LEU A 45 10.52 10.15 5.46
N LYS A 46 11.79 10.19 5.04
CA LYS A 46 12.18 10.71 3.73
C LYS A 46 11.52 9.92 2.61
N MET A 47 11.59 8.58 2.67
CA MET A 47 10.96 7.69 1.69
C MET A 47 9.46 7.94 1.57
N TYR A 48 8.72 7.93 2.68
CA TYR A 48 7.26 8.12 2.64
C TYR A 48 6.87 9.51 2.14
N LYS A 49 7.59 10.57 2.54
CA LYS A 49 7.36 11.92 2.01
C LYS A 49 7.60 12.01 0.50
N GLN A 50 8.65 11.34 0.00
CA GLN A 50 8.92 11.26 -1.45
C GLN A 50 7.82 10.50 -2.20
N SER A 51 7.19 9.52 -1.56
CA SER A 51 6.03 8.78 -2.08
C SER A 51 4.69 9.51 -1.88
N GLY A 52 4.70 10.79 -1.49
CA GLY A 52 3.48 11.62 -1.41
C GLY A 52 2.68 11.48 -0.11
N PHE A 53 3.20 10.78 0.90
CA PHE A 53 2.56 10.75 2.21
C PHE A 53 2.73 12.09 2.94
N THR A 54 1.68 12.52 3.63
CA THR A 54 1.68 13.72 4.49
C THR A 54 1.39 13.36 5.94
N SER A 55 1.90 14.14 6.89
CA SER A 55 1.59 13.97 8.31
C SER A 55 0.13 14.28 8.59
N SER A 56 -0.49 13.49 9.46
CA SER A 56 -1.85 13.69 9.96
C SER A 56 -1.82 13.92 11.47
N ASP A 57 -2.52 14.95 11.92
CA ASP A 57 -2.63 15.31 13.35
C ASP A 57 -3.49 14.34 14.17
N MET A 58 -4.06 13.30 13.54
CA MET A 58 -4.77 12.24 14.24
C MET A 58 -3.77 11.41 15.07
N ARG A 59 -3.59 11.81 16.32
CA ARG A 59 -2.89 11.00 17.33
C ARG A 59 -3.77 9.82 17.69
N ASN A 60 -3.21 8.62 17.66
CA ASN A 60 -3.87 7.43 18.21
C ASN A 60 -3.48 7.30 19.69
N PRO A 61 -4.41 7.55 20.65
CA PRO A 61 -4.09 7.54 22.07
C PRO A 61 -3.73 6.15 22.62
N THR A 62 -3.91 5.07 21.84
CA THR A 62 -3.67 3.69 22.29
C THR A 62 -2.21 3.25 22.13
N ILE A 63 -1.34 4.05 21.48
CA ILE A 63 0.07 3.67 21.28
C ILE A 63 0.91 4.15 22.47
N ASN A 64 0.90 3.38 23.56
CA ASN A 64 1.42 3.76 24.87
C ASN A 64 2.89 3.35 25.13
N ARG A 65 3.67 3.07 24.06
CA ARG A 65 5.10 2.66 24.19
C ARG A 65 6.07 3.34 23.22
N MET A 66 5.58 4.20 22.33
CA MET A 66 6.41 4.94 21.38
C MET A 66 5.88 6.37 21.32
N ASP A 67 6.39 7.22 22.20
CA ASP A 67 5.90 8.59 22.45
C ASP A 67 5.99 9.54 21.24
N ARG A 68 6.52 9.08 20.10
CA ARG A 68 6.81 9.87 18.90
C ARG A 68 6.51 9.12 17.60
N LEU A 69 5.33 8.53 17.51
CA LEU A 69 4.83 7.99 16.24
C LEU A 69 4.06 9.06 15.47
N LEU A 70 4.51 9.32 14.25
CA LEU A 70 3.79 10.13 13.27
C LEU A 70 2.87 9.24 12.45
N ARG A 71 1.58 9.60 12.40
CA ARG A 71 0.67 9.06 11.40
C ARG A 71 0.92 9.76 10.07
N LEU A 72 1.27 8.99 9.04
CA LEU A 72 1.40 9.47 7.67
C LEU A 72 0.25 8.94 6.81
N VAL A 73 -0.27 9.77 5.90
CA VAL A 73 -1.42 9.46 5.05
C VAL A 73 -1.12 9.79 3.59
N LEU A 74 -1.43 8.87 2.70
CA LEU A 74 -1.47 9.06 1.25
C LEU A 74 -2.93 9.08 0.80
N ARG A 75 -3.38 10.20 0.24
CA ARG A 75 -4.73 10.32 -0.33
C ARG A 75 -4.75 9.80 -1.76
N VAL A 76 -5.74 8.96 -2.09
CA VAL A 76 -5.94 8.42 -3.43
C VAL A 76 -7.08 9.19 -4.11
N PRO A 77 -6.84 9.89 -5.24
CA PRO A 77 -7.89 10.59 -5.95
C PRO A 77 -8.92 9.61 -6.53
N LYS A 78 -10.22 9.94 -6.43
CA LYS A 78 -11.33 9.10 -6.93
C LYS A 78 -11.22 8.71 -8.41
N ALA A 79 -10.57 9.52 -9.24
CA ALA A 79 -10.34 9.19 -10.65
C ALA A 79 -9.43 7.95 -10.82
N ALA A 80 -8.48 7.74 -9.91
CA ALA A 80 -7.55 6.61 -9.94
C ALA A 80 -8.19 5.29 -9.46
N THR A 81 -9.29 5.35 -8.70
CA THR A 81 -10.03 4.16 -8.22
C THR A 81 -11.12 3.70 -9.19
N LEU A 82 -11.55 4.55 -10.13
CA LEU A 82 -12.53 4.19 -11.17
C LEU A 82 -11.92 3.33 -12.29
N TYR A 83 -10.67 3.62 -12.67
CA TYR A 83 -9.95 2.84 -13.69
C TYR A 83 -9.68 1.41 -13.23
N SER A 84 -9.42 1.20 -11.94
CA SER A 84 -9.17 -0.12 -11.39
C SER A 84 -10.43 -0.98 -11.28
N ARG A 85 -11.58 -0.41 -10.91
CA ARG A 85 -12.83 -1.18 -10.82
C ARG A 85 -13.27 -1.79 -12.15
N ARG A 86 -13.02 -1.12 -13.28
CA ARG A 86 -13.38 -1.63 -14.61
C ARG A 86 -12.45 -2.77 -15.03
N ILE A 87 -11.14 -2.56 -14.93
CA ILE A 87 -10.12 -3.60 -15.19
C ILE A 87 -10.32 -4.81 -14.25
N PHE A 88 -10.72 -4.59 -13.00
CA PHE A 88 -10.91 -5.67 -12.03
C PHE A 88 -12.17 -6.51 -12.33
N LYS A 89 -13.24 -5.90 -12.84
CA LYS A 89 -14.39 -6.68 -13.33
C LYS A 89 -13.95 -7.58 -14.48
N ASP A 90 -13.19 -7.03 -15.41
CA ASP A 90 -12.73 -7.76 -16.60
C ASP A 90 -11.71 -8.86 -16.23
N LEU A 91 -10.80 -8.61 -15.28
CA LEU A 91 -9.80 -9.59 -14.81
C LEU A 91 -10.36 -10.68 -13.89
N LEU A 92 -11.34 -10.37 -13.03
CA LEU A 92 -12.02 -11.40 -12.24
C LEU A 92 -12.86 -12.30 -13.14
N GLU A 93 -13.49 -11.75 -14.17
CA GLU A 93 -14.20 -12.55 -15.18
C GLU A 93 -13.22 -13.46 -15.96
N GLU A 94 -11.96 -13.05 -16.18
CA GLU A 94 -10.93 -13.89 -16.79
C GLU A 94 -10.33 -14.94 -15.84
N GLU A 95 -10.03 -14.58 -14.58
CA GLU A 95 -9.51 -15.53 -13.57
C GLU A 95 -10.55 -16.59 -13.19
N ASP A 96 -11.84 -16.24 -13.10
CA ASP A 96 -12.92 -17.20 -12.85
C ASP A 96 -13.03 -18.23 -14.00
N VAL A 97 -12.79 -17.81 -15.25
CA VAL A 97 -12.80 -18.70 -16.42
C VAL A 97 -11.58 -19.62 -16.44
N GLU A 98 -10.38 -19.11 -16.16
CA GLU A 98 -9.17 -19.96 -16.05
C GLU A 98 -9.27 -20.97 -14.89
N PHE A 99 -9.84 -20.56 -13.75
CA PHE A 99 -10.05 -21.45 -12.61
C PHE A 99 -11.08 -22.54 -12.93
N GLN A 100 -12.21 -22.20 -13.57
CA GLN A 100 -13.21 -23.18 -14.01
C GLN A 100 -12.70 -24.15 -15.09
N LEU A 101 -11.87 -23.67 -16.01
CA LEU A 101 -11.23 -24.52 -17.03
C LEU A 101 -10.20 -25.46 -16.41
N ALA A 102 -9.40 -24.99 -15.44
CA ALA A 102 -8.46 -25.83 -14.72
C ALA A 102 -9.17 -26.92 -13.88
N GLU A 103 -10.32 -26.60 -13.29
CA GLU A 103 -11.13 -27.55 -12.52
C GLU A 103 -11.79 -28.60 -13.43
N ALA A 104 -12.24 -28.21 -14.63
CA ALA A 104 -12.80 -29.12 -15.63
C ALA A 104 -11.77 -30.02 -16.35
N MET A 105 -10.47 -29.73 -16.21
CA MET A 105 -9.36 -30.49 -16.80
C MET A 105 -8.68 -31.44 -15.80
N LEU A 106 -9.14 -31.51 -14.56
CA LEU A 106 -8.75 -32.55 -13.59
C LEU A 106 -9.61 -33.81 -13.83
N PRO A 107 -9.01 -35.02 -13.94
CA PRO A 107 -9.71 -36.27 -14.25
C PRO A 107 -10.58 -36.81 -13.10
#